data_AF-A0A946HS94-F1
#
_entry.id   AF-A0A946HS94-F1
#
_cell.length_a   1.000
_cell.length_b   1.000
_cell.length_c   1.000
_cell.angle_alpha   90.00
_cell.angle_beta   90.00
_cell.angle_gamma   90.00
#
_symmetry.space_group_name_H-M   'P 1'
#
loop_
_entity.id
_entity.type
_entity.pdbx_description
1 polymer ?
#
loop_
_entity_poly.entity_id
_entity_poly.type
_entity_poly.pdbx_seq_one_letter_code
_entity_poly.pdbx_strand_id
1 'polypeptide(L)'
;EITPLFTEHGEVRLKPDRLENKLRHFEKIAINAAEQCGRLDVPGVNTPLALDAFLAQDTKATRLLLEPGGEQSLTAAQALSNIQLIIGPEGGFSEHEVSLARASNCEIMRLGPRVLRTETAPVAALAILQFLYGDLA
;
A
#
# COMPACT_ATOMS: atom_id res chain seq x y z
N GLU A 1 -8.01 3.46 4.55
CA GLU A 1 -8.11 4.18 3.26
C GLU A 1 -7.20 3.52 2.23
N ILE A 2 -7.39 3.83 0.94
CA ILE A 2 -6.62 3.31 -0.18
C ILE A 2 -6.25 4.48 -1.08
N THR A 3 -4.95 4.71 -1.29
CA THR A 3 -4.45 5.75 -2.21
C THR A 3 -3.75 5.09 -3.39
N PRO A 4 -4.28 5.19 -4.61
CA PRO A 4 -3.56 4.74 -5.80
C PRO A 4 -2.28 5.56 -6.00
N LEU A 5 -1.18 4.90 -6.34
CA LEU A 5 0.11 5.57 -6.57
C LEU A 5 0.54 5.46 -8.03
N PHE A 6 1.09 6.56 -8.54
CA PHE A 6 1.90 6.56 -9.76
C PHE A 6 3.36 6.40 -9.38
N THR A 7 3.97 5.34 -9.91
CA THR A 7 5.40 5.01 -9.73
C THR A 7 6.07 4.95 -11.10
N GLU A 8 7.39 4.94 -11.11
CA GLU A 8 8.20 4.94 -12.33
C GLU A 8 7.90 3.72 -13.23
N HIS A 9 7.85 2.53 -12.64
CA HIS A 9 7.54 1.27 -13.35
C HIS A 9 6.03 0.96 -13.41
N GLY A 10 5.17 1.93 -13.08
CA GLY A 10 3.73 1.79 -13.20
C GLY A 10 3.27 1.98 -14.66
N GLU A 11 2.75 0.94 -15.29
CA GLU A 11 2.37 0.96 -16.72
C GLU A 11 1.16 1.87 -17.05
N VAL A 12 0.41 2.30 -16.04
CA VAL A 12 -0.91 2.92 -16.24
C VAL A 12 -0.82 4.45 -16.15
N ARG A 13 -0.73 5.11 -17.31
CA ARG A 13 -1.00 6.56 -17.45
C ARG A 13 -2.38 6.76 -18.07
N LEU A 14 -3.35 7.22 -17.28
CA LEU A 14 -4.73 7.43 -17.74
C LEU A 14 -5.00 8.90 -18.04
N LYS A 15 -5.83 9.15 -19.07
CA LYS A 15 -6.45 10.47 -19.29
C LYS A 15 -7.40 10.81 -18.12
N PRO A 16 -7.62 12.09 -17.80
CA PRO A 16 -8.45 12.50 -16.66
C PRO A 16 -9.82 11.81 -16.59
N ASP A 17 -10.59 11.81 -17.69
CA ASP A 17 -11.93 11.19 -17.72
C ASP A 17 -11.90 9.67 -17.45
N ARG A 18 -10.83 8.98 -17.89
CA ARG A 18 -10.66 7.54 -17.63
C ARG A 18 -10.24 7.28 -16.19
N LEU A 19 -9.48 8.19 -15.59
CA LEU A 19 -9.08 8.11 -14.19
C LEU A 19 -10.30 8.23 -13.28
N GLU A 20 -11.16 9.21 -13.51
CA GLU A 20 -12.35 9.45 -12.70
C GLU A 20 -13.30 8.24 -12.74
N ASN A 21 -13.56 7.68 -13.94
CA ASN A 21 -14.39 6.48 -14.08
C ASN A 21 -13.78 5.27 -13.35
N LYS A 22 -12.44 5.15 -13.33
CA LYS A 22 -11.74 4.07 -12.63
C LYS A 22 -11.81 4.23 -11.11
N LEU A 23 -11.70 5.46 -10.61
CA LEU A 23 -11.89 5.75 -9.18
C LEU A 23 -13.31 5.44 -8.73
N ARG A 24 -14.34 5.88 -9.48
CA ARG A 24 -15.74 5.52 -9.21
C ARG A 24 -15.97 4.01 -9.20
N HIS A 25 -15.25 3.28 -10.05
CA HIS A 25 -15.30 1.82 -10.07
C HIS A 25 -14.66 1.21 -8.80
N PHE A 26 -13.51 1.71 -8.36
CA PHE A 26 -12.86 1.27 -7.12
C PHE A 26 -13.68 1.58 -5.88
N GLU A 27 -14.31 2.76 -5.81
CA GLU A 27 -15.25 3.11 -4.73
C GLU A 27 -16.41 2.11 -4.66
N LYS A 28 -17.01 1.75 -5.81
CA LYS A 28 -18.07 0.72 -5.85
C LYS A 28 -17.58 -0.64 -5.37
N ILE A 29 -16.35 -1.04 -5.72
CA ILE A 29 -15.76 -2.29 -5.21
C ILE A 29 -15.59 -2.22 -3.69
N ALA A 30 -15.09 -1.11 -3.15
CA ALA A 30 -14.90 -0.93 -1.71
C ALA A 30 -16.24 -1.00 -0.95
N ILE A 31 -17.30 -0.36 -1.48
CA ILE A 31 -18.65 -0.42 -0.92
C ILE A 31 -19.17 -1.86 -0.92
N ASN A 32 -19.17 -2.53 -2.07
CA ASN A 32 -19.68 -3.90 -2.18
C ASN A 32 -18.90 -4.88 -1.29
N ALA A 33 -17.57 -4.69 -1.17
CA ALA A 33 -16.75 -5.51 -0.28
C ALA A 33 -17.09 -5.27 1.19
N ALA A 34 -17.29 -4.01 1.61
CA ALA A 34 -17.71 -3.66 2.96
C ALA A 34 -19.10 -4.24 3.30
N GLU A 35 -20.06 -4.16 2.36
CA GLU A 35 -21.38 -4.78 2.50
C GLU A 35 -21.27 -6.31 2.68
N GLN A 36 -20.46 -6.97 1.85
CA GLN A 36 -20.29 -8.42 1.87
C GLN A 36 -19.63 -8.90 3.17
N CYS A 37 -18.65 -8.18 3.69
CA CYS A 37 -17.95 -8.55 4.93
C CYS A 37 -18.60 -7.99 6.21
N GLY A 38 -19.70 -7.24 6.09
CA GLY A 38 -20.44 -6.68 7.23
C GLY A 38 -19.77 -5.47 7.90
N ARG A 39 -18.84 -4.81 7.22
CA ARG A 39 -18.14 -3.62 7.75
C ARG A 39 -19.00 -2.36 7.54
N LEU A 40 -19.28 -1.63 8.62
CA LEU A 40 -20.09 -0.40 8.57
C LEU A 40 -19.33 0.85 8.10
N ASP A 41 -18.00 0.81 8.17
CA ASP A 41 -17.11 1.90 7.76
C ASP A 41 -16.42 1.53 6.43
N VAL A 42 -16.85 2.12 5.32
CA VAL A 42 -16.29 1.83 4.00
C VAL A 42 -14.92 2.52 3.85
N PRO A 43 -13.85 1.78 3.48
CA PRO A 43 -12.55 2.41 3.26
C PRO A 43 -12.60 3.46 2.14
N GLY A 44 -12.18 4.69 2.43
CA GLY A 44 -12.06 5.74 1.43
C GLY A 44 -11.05 5.40 0.34
N VAL A 45 -11.40 5.70 -0.92
CA VAL A 45 -10.49 5.62 -2.08
C VAL A 45 -10.06 7.03 -2.45
N ASN A 46 -8.79 7.34 -2.23
CA ASN A 46 -8.25 8.69 -2.39
C ASN A 46 -7.89 9.00 -3.85
N THR A 47 -7.71 10.30 -4.14
CA THR A 47 -7.17 10.73 -5.44
C THR A 47 -5.75 10.18 -5.64
N PRO A 48 -5.41 9.69 -6.84
CA PRO A 48 -4.08 9.16 -7.12
C PRO A 48 -2.98 10.20 -6.93
N LEU A 49 -1.85 9.79 -6.37
CA LEU A 49 -0.68 10.63 -6.13
C LEU A 49 0.56 10.03 -6.76
N ALA A 50 1.52 10.88 -7.12
CA ALA A 50 2.88 10.41 -7.37
C ALA A 50 3.53 9.96 -6.04
N LEU A 51 4.42 8.97 -6.10
CA LEU A 51 5.04 8.40 -4.90
C LEU A 51 5.77 9.46 -4.06
N ASP A 52 6.49 10.37 -4.71
CA ASP A 52 7.18 11.49 -4.05
C ASP A 52 6.22 12.42 -3.29
N ALA A 53 5.10 12.77 -3.92
CA ALA A 53 4.05 13.58 -3.31
C ALA A 53 3.40 12.86 -2.13
N PHE A 54 3.19 11.54 -2.22
CA PHE A 54 2.67 10.72 -1.12
C PHE A 54 3.65 10.69 0.06
N LEU A 55 4.94 10.47 -0.21
CA LEU A 55 5.99 10.44 0.82
C LEU A 55 6.25 11.82 1.46
N ALA A 56 6.00 12.91 0.73
CA ALA A 56 6.13 14.28 1.25
C ALA A 56 5.02 14.68 2.23
N GLN A 57 3.93 13.92 2.33
CA GLN A 57 2.86 14.21 3.30
C GLN A 57 3.38 14.04 4.73
N ASP A 58 3.00 14.93 5.63
CA ASP A 58 3.26 14.72 7.05
C ASP A 58 2.33 13.62 7.59
N THR A 59 2.88 12.72 8.39
CA THR A 59 2.12 11.61 8.96
C THR A 59 2.73 11.13 10.25
N LYS A 60 1.87 10.69 11.17
CA LYS A 60 2.27 9.97 12.38
C LYS A 60 2.26 8.45 12.20
N ALA A 61 1.88 7.98 11.02
CA ALA A 61 1.84 6.56 10.70
C ALA A 61 3.25 6.02 10.46
N THR A 62 3.49 4.78 10.88
CA THR A 62 4.68 4.03 10.47
C THR A 62 4.53 3.67 9.00
N ARG A 63 5.49 4.08 8.18
CA ARG A 63 5.51 3.78 6.74
C ARG A 63 6.30 2.52 6.48
N LEU A 64 5.66 1.57 5.81
CA LEU A 64 6.23 0.30 5.40
C LEU A 64 6.15 0.21 3.88
N LEU A 65 7.27 -0.02 3.20
CA LEU A 65 7.32 -0.25 1.76
C LEU A 65 7.74 -1.68 1.50
N LEU A 66 6.91 -2.42 0.76
CA LEU A 66 7.22 -3.80 0.40
C LEU A 66 8.07 -3.87 -0.86
N GLU A 67 9.26 -4.41 -0.72
CA GLU A 67 10.24 -4.63 -1.79
C GLU A 67 10.87 -6.01 -1.59
N PRO A 68 10.98 -6.87 -2.61
CA PRO A 68 11.62 -8.17 -2.48
C PRO A 68 13.06 -8.09 -1.92
N GLY A 69 13.78 -7.02 -2.24
CA GLY A 69 15.12 -6.72 -1.72
C GLY A 69 15.15 -6.08 -0.33
N GLY A 70 14.02 -5.99 0.37
CA GLY A 70 13.92 -5.36 1.68
C GLY A 70 14.79 -6.05 2.75
N GLU A 71 15.37 -5.22 3.61
CA GLU A 71 16.32 -5.65 4.65
C GLU A 71 15.59 -6.22 5.87
N GLN A 72 14.39 -5.71 6.15
CA GLN A 72 13.60 -6.04 7.32
C GLN A 72 12.48 -7.05 6.97
N SER A 73 12.17 -7.93 7.92
CA SER A 73 10.99 -8.78 7.85
C SER A 73 9.89 -8.20 8.74
N LEU A 74 8.63 -8.38 8.35
CA LEU A 74 7.47 -8.12 9.24
C LEU A 74 7.57 -9.04 10.46
N THR A 75 7.91 -8.48 11.62
CA THR A 75 8.02 -9.20 12.90
C THR A 75 7.21 -8.48 13.97
N ALA A 76 6.71 -9.22 14.95
CA ALA A 76 5.85 -8.74 16.04
C ALA A 76 6.54 -7.81 17.07
N ALA A 77 7.79 -7.40 16.83
CA ALA A 77 8.64 -6.80 17.85
C ALA A 77 8.25 -5.35 18.22
N GLN A 78 7.32 -4.72 17.51
CA GLN A 78 6.91 -3.33 17.72
C GLN A 78 5.39 -3.20 17.76
N ALA A 79 4.85 -2.49 18.75
CA ALA A 79 3.42 -2.17 18.76
C ALA A 79 3.13 -1.04 17.76
N LEU A 80 2.49 -1.38 16.64
CA LEU A 80 2.09 -0.42 15.61
C LEU A 80 0.57 -0.21 15.66
N SER A 81 0.11 1.04 15.57
CA SER A 81 -1.33 1.37 15.62
C SER A 81 -1.83 2.15 14.40
N ASN A 82 -0.92 2.78 13.65
CA ASN A 82 -1.24 3.48 12.41
C ASN A 82 -0.15 3.18 11.38
N ILE A 83 -0.52 2.47 10.31
CA ILE A 83 0.43 1.93 9.33
C ILE A 83 0.05 2.42 7.94
N GLN A 84 1.02 2.99 7.24
CA GLN A 84 0.94 3.27 5.81
C GLN A 84 1.73 2.19 5.07
N LEU A 85 1.01 1.27 4.44
CA LEU A 85 1.59 0.20 3.64
C LEU A 85 1.67 0.63 2.17
N ILE A 86 2.89 0.61 1.63
CA ILE A 86 3.20 0.99 0.25
C ILE A 86 3.55 -0.28 -0.53
N ILE A 87 2.82 -0.51 -1.62
CA ILE A 87 2.95 -1.70 -2.48
C ILE A 87 3.32 -1.23 -3.89
N GLY A 88 4.39 -1.81 -4.43
CA GLY A 88 4.86 -1.48 -5.77
C GLY A 88 4.10 -2.19 -6.89
N PRO A 89 4.30 -1.75 -8.15
CA PRO A 89 3.79 -2.45 -9.32
C PRO A 89 4.56 -3.76 -9.57
N GLU A 90 4.19 -4.51 -10.61
CA GLU A 90 4.87 -5.76 -10.98
C GLU A 90 6.37 -5.55 -11.29
N GLY A 91 6.74 -4.39 -11.84
CA GLY A 91 8.12 -3.98 -12.08
C GLY A 91 8.90 -3.51 -10.84
N GLY A 92 8.32 -3.57 -9.65
CA GLY A 92 8.92 -3.08 -8.41
C GLY A 92 9.13 -1.56 -8.39
N PHE A 93 9.90 -1.08 -7.40
CA PHE A 93 10.31 0.33 -7.30
C PHE A 93 11.68 0.54 -7.95
N SER A 94 11.93 1.72 -8.49
CA SER A 94 13.28 2.09 -8.95
C SER A 94 14.22 2.35 -7.77
N GLU A 95 15.53 2.26 -7.98
CA GLU A 95 16.52 2.56 -6.92
C GLU A 95 16.34 3.97 -6.34
N HIS A 96 15.91 4.91 -7.19
CA HIS A 96 15.59 6.27 -6.78
C HIS A 96 14.38 6.31 -5.85
N GLU A 97 13.29 5.62 -6.19
CA GLU A 97 12.08 5.54 -5.37
C GLU A 97 12.33 4.89 -4.01
N VAL A 98 13.12 3.80 -3.97
CA VAL A 98 13.51 3.16 -2.71
C VAL A 98 14.37 4.10 -1.86
N SER A 99 15.31 4.83 -2.48
CA SER A 99 16.15 5.81 -1.78
C SER A 99 15.32 6.96 -1.21
N LEU A 100 14.34 7.45 -1.96
CA LEU A 100 13.40 8.47 -1.51
C LEU A 100 12.53 7.99 -0.34
N ALA A 101 12.04 6.76 -0.40
CA ALA A 101 11.29 6.14 0.69
C ALA A 101 12.14 6.06 1.97
N ARG A 102 13.39 5.61 1.88
CA ARG A 102 14.32 5.60 3.02
C ARG A 102 14.54 7.00 3.60
N ALA A 103 14.78 8.00 2.75
CA ALA A 103 14.95 9.39 3.17
C ALA A 103 13.68 9.97 3.83
N SER A 104 12.51 9.40 3.52
CA SER A 104 11.21 9.77 4.07
C SER A 104 10.80 8.92 5.29
N ASN A 105 11.78 8.30 5.97
CA ASN A 105 11.60 7.42 7.13
C ASN A 105 10.66 6.23 6.88
N CYS A 106 10.66 5.69 5.66
CA CYS A 106 9.96 4.45 5.35
C CYS A 106 10.84 3.24 5.65
N GLU A 107 10.28 2.26 6.36
CA GLU A 107 10.91 0.96 6.55
C GLU A 107 10.74 0.11 5.29
N ILE A 108 11.86 -0.39 4.75
CA ILE A 108 11.86 -1.21 3.53
C ILE A 108 11.82 -2.69 3.93
N MET A 109 10.70 -3.33 3.65
CA MET A 109 10.40 -4.66 4.16
C MET A 109 10.23 -5.69 3.05
N ARG A 110 10.53 -6.95 3.36
CA ARG A 110 10.23 -8.11 2.52
C ARG A 110 9.22 -9.05 3.16
N LEU A 111 8.44 -9.72 2.32
CA LEU A 111 7.50 -10.77 2.74
C LEU A 111 8.03 -12.17 2.42
N GLY A 112 8.91 -12.64 3.29
CA GLY A 112 9.56 -13.94 3.13
C GLY A 112 10.53 -13.96 1.92
N PRO A 113 11.00 -15.16 1.52
CA PRO A 113 12.07 -15.28 0.54
C PRO A 113 11.60 -15.30 -0.92
N ARG A 114 10.29 -15.29 -1.17
CA ARG A 114 9.71 -15.43 -2.52
C ARG A 114 9.10 -14.12 -2.95
N VAL A 115 9.32 -13.76 -4.21
CA VAL A 115 8.63 -12.63 -4.84
C VAL A 115 7.15 -12.98 -4.93
N LEU A 116 6.30 -12.16 -4.30
CA LEU A 116 4.85 -12.27 -4.41
C LEU A 116 4.37 -11.42 -5.58
N ARG A 117 3.29 -11.87 -6.24
CA ARG A 117 2.63 -11.06 -7.27
C ARG A 117 2.00 -9.81 -6.67
N THR A 118 1.83 -8.78 -7.48
CA THR A 118 1.29 -7.47 -7.08
C THR A 118 -0.07 -7.56 -6.40
N GLU A 119 -0.93 -8.50 -6.79
CA GLU A 119 -2.23 -8.74 -6.16
C GLU A 119 -2.15 -9.56 -4.86
N THR A 120 -1.12 -10.39 -4.70
CA THR A 120 -0.96 -11.27 -3.53
C THR A 120 -0.23 -10.58 -2.38
N ALA A 121 0.80 -9.79 -2.68
CA ALA A 121 1.56 -9.03 -1.70
C ALA A 121 0.68 -8.19 -0.74
N PRO A 122 -0.28 -7.36 -1.20
CA PRO A 122 -1.12 -6.56 -0.31
C PRO A 122 -2.01 -7.42 0.59
N VAL A 123 -2.65 -8.46 0.04
CA VAL A 123 -3.54 -9.33 0.84
C VAL A 123 -2.77 -10.07 1.92
N ALA A 124 -1.59 -10.61 1.58
CA ALA A 124 -0.72 -11.29 2.53
C ALA A 124 -0.20 -10.33 3.62
N ALA A 125 0.26 -9.13 3.22
CA ALA A 125 0.71 -8.10 4.15
C ALA A 125 -0.39 -7.68 5.13
N LEU A 126 -1.58 -7.38 4.62
CA LEU A 126 -2.71 -6.97 5.46
C LEU A 126 -3.13 -8.07 6.43
N ALA A 127 -3.16 -9.34 6.00
CA ALA A 127 -3.45 -10.46 6.89
C ALA A 127 -2.40 -10.59 8.01
N ILE A 128 -1.10 -10.47 7.69
CA ILE A 128 -0.02 -10.51 8.67
C ILE A 128 -0.12 -9.33 9.63
N LEU A 129 -0.34 -8.12 9.12
CA LEU A 129 -0.48 -6.91 9.95
C LEU A 129 -1.68 -7.00 10.89
N GLN A 130 -2.82 -7.50 10.41
CA GLN A 130 -4.01 -7.70 11.25
C GLN A 130 -3.83 -8.81 12.28
N PHE A 131 -3.08 -9.86 11.96
CA PHE A 131 -2.71 -10.89 12.93
C PHE A 131 -1.77 -10.37 14.02
N LEU A 132 -0.82 -9.51 13.66
CA LEU A 132 0.17 -8.97 14.59
C LEU A 132 -0.36 -7.82 15.47
N TYR A 133 -1.17 -6.93 14.88
CA TYR A 133 -1.51 -5.63 15.47
C TYR A 133 -3.00 -5.31 15.43
N GLY A 134 -3.80 -6.17 14.80
CA GLY A 134 -5.22 -5.96 14.59
C GLY A 134 -6.09 -6.92 15.39
N ASP A 135 -7.19 -7.32 14.77
CA ASP A 135 -8.26 -8.12 15.36
C ASP A 135 -8.39 -9.53 14.76
N LEU A 136 -7.35 -10.00 14.05
CA LEU A 136 -7.35 -11.33 13.44
C LEU A 136 -6.87 -12.45 14.38
N ALA A 137 -6.33 -12.09 15.56
CA ALA A 137 -5.79 -13.01 16.57
C ALA A 137 -6.64 -13.04 17.85
#